data_AF-A0AAD3UI81-F1
#
_entry.id   AF-A0AAD3UI81-F1
#
_cell.length_a   1.000
_cell.length_b   1.000
_cell.length_c   1.000
_cell.angle_alpha   90.00
_cell.angle_beta   90.00
_cell.angle_gamma   90.00
#
_symmetry.space_group_name_H-M   'P 1'
#
loop_
_entity.id
_entity.type
_entity.pdbx_description
1 polymer ?
#
loop_
_entity_poly.entity_id
_entity_poly.type
_entity_poly.pdbx_seq_one_letter_code
_entity_poly.pdbx_strand_id
1 'polypeptide(L)'
;MEWIKCSERIPESKDDLVLVFSATGGPIKPHGFPTGGYDAVHIQDYFDDITNGLDKDGNQLYTKWYLSQGITHWMPFPAPPTE
;
A
#
# COMPACT_ATOMS: atom_id res chain seq x y z
N MET A 1 -11.34 -9.63 -11.89
CA MET A 1 -10.12 -9.15 -11.19
C MET A 1 -9.95 -10.01 -9.96
N GLU A 2 -8.72 -10.41 -9.65
CA GLU A 2 -8.38 -11.28 -8.52
C GLU A 2 -7.58 -10.48 -7.49
N TRP A 3 -7.84 -10.72 -6.20
CA TRP A 3 -7.07 -10.15 -5.10
C TRP A 3 -5.74 -10.88 -4.95
N ILE A 4 -4.65 -10.13 -5.01
CA ILE A 4 -3.27 -10.63 -4.90
C ILE A 4 -2.76 -10.28 -3.50
N LYS A 5 -2.20 -11.24 -2.77
CA LYS A 5 -1.57 -10.98 -1.48
C LYS A 5 -0.30 -10.16 -1.67
N CYS A 6 -0.13 -9.09 -0.89
CA CYS A 6 1.09 -8.29 -0.92
C CYS A 6 2.35 -9.10 -0.57
N SER A 7 2.21 -10.17 0.23
CA SER A 7 3.31 -11.09 0.57
C SER A 7 3.74 -11.99 -0.60
N GLU A 8 2.89 -12.18 -1.60
CA GLU A 8 3.20 -12.98 -2.80
C GLU A 8 3.78 -12.09 -3.88
N ARG A 9 3.17 -10.92 -4.10
CA ARG A 9 3.59 -9.95 -5.10
C ARG A 9 3.03 -8.57 -4.78
N ILE A 10 3.86 -7.55 -4.98
CA ILE A 10 3.46 -6.13 -4.95
C ILE A 10 3.17 -5.63 -6.39
N PRO A 11 2.36 -4.57 -6.56
CA PRO A 11 2.20 -3.94 -7.86
C PRO A 11 3.53 -3.42 -8.41
N GLU A 12 3.65 -3.36 -9.73
CA GLU A 12 4.78 -2.70 -10.40
C GLU A 12 4.71 -1.19 -10.17
N SER A 13 5.84 -0.56 -9.84
CA SER A 13 5.92 0.89 -9.64
C SER A 13 5.56 1.64 -10.92
N LYS A 14 4.49 2.44 -10.85
CA LYS A 14 4.03 3.36 -11.90
C LYS A 14 3.07 4.38 -11.30
N ASP A 15 2.88 5.50 -12.00
CA ASP A 15 1.85 6.47 -11.67
C ASP A 15 0.46 5.94 -12.07
N ASP A 16 -0.15 5.14 -11.17
CA ASP A 16 -1.45 4.52 -11.36
C ASP A 16 -2.08 4.17 -9.99
N LEU A 17 -3.35 3.78 -10.01
CA LEU A 17 -4.12 3.37 -8.84
C LEU A 17 -4.23 1.83 -8.75
N VAL A 18 -4.35 1.35 -7.52
CA VAL A 18 -4.81 0.00 -7.21
C VAL A 18 -5.90 0.04 -6.15
N LEU A 19 -6.78 -0.97 -6.16
CA LEU A 19 -7.65 -1.23 -5.03
C LEU A 19 -6.88 -2.05 -4.00
N VAL A 20 -7.03 -1.70 -2.72
CA VAL A 20 -6.35 -2.36 -1.61
C VAL A 20 -7.35 -2.86 -0.58
N PHE A 21 -6.95 -3.89 0.17
CA PHE A 21 -7.75 -4.48 1.22
C PHE A 21 -6.90 -4.86 2.44
N SER A 22 -7.42 -4.56 3.63
CA SER A 22 -6.80 -4.92 4.91
C SER A 22 -7.60 -6.01 5.61
N ALA A 23 -7.17 -7.26 5.47
CA ALA A 23 -7.79 -8.40 6.14
C ALA A 23 -7.58 -8.39 7.66
N THR A 24 -6.53 -7.74 8.15
CA THR A 24 -6.11 -7.77 9.56
C THR A 24 -6.24 -6.43 10.26
N GLY A 25 -6.38 -5.33 9.51
CA GLY A 25 -6.27 -3.98 10.02
C GLY A 25 -4.82 -3.51 10.16
N GLY A 26 -4.63 -2.19 10.11
CA GLY A 26 -3.36 -1.50 10.32
C GLY A 26 -3.00 -1.33 11.80
N PRO A 27 -1.70 -1.44 12.13
CA PRO A 27 -1.21 -1.28 13.51
C PRO A 27 -1.24 0.17 14.00
N ILE A 28 -1.19 1.15 13.08
CA ILE A 28 -1.26 2.57 13.44
C ILE A 28 -2.72 2.93 13.72
N LYS A 29 -3.02 3.48 14.89
CA LYS A 29 -4.36 3.97 15.25
C LYS A 29 -4.31 5.47 15.53
N PRO A 30 -5.31 6.25 15.08
CA PRO A 30 -6.50 5.84 14.33
C PRO A 30 -6.29 5.72 12.80
N HIS A 31 -5.08 5.96 12.31
CA HIS A 31 -4.83 6.25 10.88
C HIS A 31 -4.62 5.03 9.97
N GLY A 32 -4.42 3.83 10.51
CA GLY A 32 -4.30 2.59 9.76
C GLY A 32 -5.67 2.04 9.36
N PHE A 33 -5.71 1.21 8.31
CA PHE A 33 -6.97 0.62 7.85
C PHE A 33 -7.67 -0.16 8.97
N PRO A 34 -9.01 -0.12 9.05
CA PRO A 34 -9.74 -1.05 9.89
C PRO A 34 -9.65 -2.48 9.33
N THR A 35 -9.87 -3.48 10.17
CA THR A 35 -10.06 -4.86 9.71
C THR A 35 -11.24 -4.92 8.74
N GLY A 36 -11.04 -5.43 7.54
CA GLY A 36 -12.01 -5.43 6.44
C GLY A 36 -12.08 -4.12 5.65
N GLY A 37 -11.22 -3.14 5.94
CA GLY A 37 -11.16 -1.88 5.19
C GLY A 37 -10.64 -2.07 3.77
N TYR A 38 -11.16 -1.27 2.84
CA TYR A 38 -10.73 -1.22 1.44
C TYR A 38 -10.74 0.22 0.94
N ASP A 39 -9.85 0.54 -0.01
CA ASP A 39 -9.74 1.87 -0.62
C ASP A 39 -9.02 1.79 -1.98
N ALA A 40 -8.98 2.91 -2.71
CA ALA A 40 -8.10 3.13 -3.85
C ALA A 40 -6.86 3.91 -3.40
N VAL A 41 -5.67 3.46 -3.78
CA VAL A 41 -4.41 4.14 -3.43
C VAL A 41 -3.49 4.28 -4.65
N HIS A 42 -2.67 5.32 -4.66
CA HIS A 42 -1.59 5.46 -5.62
C HIS A 42 -0.49 4.44 -5.33
N ILE A 43 -0.01 3.76 -6.37
CA ILE A 43 0.98 2.69 -6.23
C ILE A 43 2.27 3.24 -5.60
N GLN A 44 2.81 4.33 -6.12
CA GLN A 44 4.12 4.85 -5.67
C GLN A 44 4.09 5.33 -4.22
N ASP A 45 2.99 5.96 -3.79
CA ASP A 45 2.85 6.45 -2.41
C ASP A 45 2.81 5.33 -1.37
N TYR A 46 2.28 4.15 -1.75
CA TYR A 46 2.03 3.06 -0.83
C TYR A 46 3.04 1.92 -0.93
N PHE A 47 3.53 1.62 -2.14
CA PHE A 47 4.33 0.43 -2.42
C PHE A 47 5.79 0.74 -2.79
N ASP A 48 6.15 1.99 -3.12
CA ASP A 48 7.56 2.36 -3.32
C ASP A 48 8.23 2.76 -2.00
N ASP A 49 9.57 2.88 -2.04
CA ASP A 49 10.37 3.31 -0.90
C ASP A 49 10.11 4.79 -0.55
N ILE A 50 9.58 5.03 0.64
CA ILE A 50 9.42 6.35 1.24
C ILE A 50 10.38 6.53 2.42
N THR A 51 10.82 7.75 2.68
CA THR A 51 11.78 8.04 3.76
C THR A 51 11.17 7.78 5.14
N ASN A 52 11.97 7.20 6.04
CA ASN A 52 11.56 6.85 7.41
C ASN A 52 12.61 7.25 8.45
N GLY A 53 13.05 8.52 8.41
CA GLY A 53 14.04 9.06 9.33
C GLY A 53 15.47 8.59 9.03
N LEU A 54 16.38 8.81 9.98
CA LEU A 54 17.80 8.49 9.85
C LEU A 54 18.20 7.38 10.84
N ASP A 55 19.20 6.59 10.48
CA ASP A 55 19.85 5.68 11.43
C ASP A 55 20.82 6.42 12.38
N LYS A 56 21.47 5.68 13.29
CA LYS A 56 22.42 6.21 14.26
C LYS A 56 23.67 6.87 13.64
N ASP A 57 23.97 6.52 12.39
CA ASP A 57 25.16 6.99 11.66
C ASP A 57 24.77 8.12 10.68
N GLY A 58 23.49 8.51 10.63
CA GLY A 58 22.97 9.59 9.81
C GLY A 58 22.50 9.16 8.41
N ASN A 59 22.43 7.86 8.11
CA ASN A 59 21.97 7.36 6.82
C ASN A 59 20.44 7.38 6.74
N GLN A 60 19.90 7.69 5.56
CA GLN A 60 18.45 7.67 5.30
C GLN A 60 17.90 6.25 5.36
N LEU A 61 16.88 6.04 6.21
CA LEU A 61 16.08 4.82 6.25
C LEU A 61 14.89 4.93 5.30
N TYR A 62 14.44 3.79 4.78
CA TYR A 62 13.28 3.72 3.90
C TYR A 62 12.28 2.68 4.40
N THR A 63 11.00 2.92 4.10
CA THR A 63 9.88 2.02 4.39
C THR A 63 8.87 2.07 3.25
N LYS A 64 7.73 1.39 3.39
CA LYS A 64 6.60 1.43 2.45
C LYS A 64 5.31 1.63 3.24
N TRP A 65 4.39 2.45 2.76
CA TRP A 65 3.17 2.78 3.51
C TRP A 65 2.22 1.58 3.64
N TYR A 66 2.17 0.68 2.67
CA TYR A 66 1.25 -0.47 2.74
C TYR A 66 1.48 -1.33 4.00
N LEU A 67 2.71 -1.37 4.53
CA LEU A 67 3.07 -2.08 5.75
C LEU A 67 2.40 -1.47 6.98
N SER A 68 2.59 -0.17 7.20
CA SER A 68 2.05 0.50 8.39
C SER A 68 0.57 0.82 8.29
N GLN A 69 0.00 0.82 7.07
CA GLN A 69 -1.45 0.83 6.85
C GLN A 69 -2.10 -0.55 7.06
N GLY A 70 -1.31 -1.63 7.13
CA GLY A 70 -1.81 -3.00 7.27
C GLY A 70 -2.52 -3.52 6.02
N ILE A 71 -2.11 -3.08 4.84
CA ILE A 71 -2.66 -3.58 3.58
C ILE A 71 -2.15 -4.99 3.34
N THR A 72 -3.08 -5.90 3.06
CA THR A 72 -2.80 -7.33 2.92
C THR A 72 -2.95 -7.83 1.50
N HIS A 73 -3.85 -7.20 0.73
CA HIS A 73 -4.14 -7.58 -0.64
C HIS A 73 -4.32 -6.34 -1.50
N TRP A 74 -4.07 -6.49 -2.79
CA TRP A 74 -4.35 -5.49 -3.81
C TRP A 74 -4.94 -6.14 -5.06
N MET A 75 -5.57 -5.34 -5.91
CA MET A 75 -5.90 -5.72 -7.27
C MET A 75 -5.80 -4.51 -8.20
N PRO A 76 -5.61 -4.71 -9.53
CA PRO A 76 -5.64 -3.61 -10.48
C PRO A 76 -6.92 -2.79 -10.33
N PHE A 77 -6.80 -1.47 -10.42
CA PHE A 77 -7.98 -0.62 -10.47
C PHE A 77 -8.78 -0.94 -11.75
N PRO A 78 -10.12 -0.93 -11.72
CA PRO A 78 -10.93 -1.16 -12.91
C PRO A 78 -10.55 -0.20 -14.04
N ALA A 79 -10.61 -0.67 -15.28
CA ALA A 79 -10.42 0.20 -16.44
C ALA A 79 -11.41 1.38 -16.37
N PRO A 80 -10.97 2.61 -16.62
CA PRO A 80 -11.86 3.76 -16.65
C PRO A 80 -12.92 3.60 -17.74
N PRO A 81 -14.08 4.26 -17.61
CA PRO A 81 -15.09 4.26 -18.68
C PRO A 81 -14.54 4.90 -19.96
N THR A 82 -15.08 4.49 -21.10
CA THR A 82 -14.88 5.19 -22.38
C THR A 82 -15.98 6.23 -22.58
N GLU A 83 -15.69 7.31 -23.32
CA GLU A 83 -16.71 8.28 -23.78
C GLU A 83 -17.70 7.65 -24.77
#